data_AF-A0A7J2VWC1-F1
#
_entry.id   AF-A0A7J2VWC1-F1
#
_cell.length_a   1.000
_cell.length_b   1.000
_cell.length_c   1.000
_cell.angle_alpha   90.00
_cell.angle_beta   90.00
_cell.angle_gamma   90.00
#
_symmetry.space_group_name_H-M   'P 1'
#
loop_
_entity.id
_entity.type
_entity.pdbx_description
1 polymer ?
#
loop_
_entity_poly.entity_id
_entity_poly.type
_entity_poly.pdbx_seq_one_letter_code
_entity_poly.pdbx_strand_id
1 'polypeptide(L)'
;MKKKQLDILKIGIFLLGISALIFAVIATHWYYKLNREYREIPSAQFFSYCNKDVIIISAYTDLKDVKVLDENGNTVCSFDLIRKNSDEICKTNRYGVFLVVSGGLKKATICENIVKPLPQ
;
A
#
# COMPACT_ATOMS: atom_id res chain seq x y z
N MET A 1 -43.88 23.24 36.99
CA MET A 1 -43.26 21.97 36.55
C MET A 1 -42.44 22.05 35.25
N LYS A 2 -42.69 23.01 34.33
CA LYS A 2 -41.97 23.14 33.04
C LYS A 2 -40.48 23.51 33.11
N LYS A 3 -40.04 24.25 34.14
CA LYS A 3 -38.65 24.75 34.23
C LYS A 3 -37.61 23.64 34.45
N LYS A 4 -37.88 22.70 35.37
CA LYS A 4 -37.01 21.53 35.67
C LYS A 4 -36.81 20.59 34.47
N GLN A 5 -37.85 20.38 33.68
CA GLN A 5 -37.80 19.53 32.47
C GLN A 5 -36.86 20.13 31.40
N LEU A 6 -36.88 21.46 31.23
CA LEU A 6 -36.02 22.15 30.27
C LEU A 6 -34.53 22.10 30.69
N ASP A 7 -34.25 22.19 31.99
CA ASP A 7 -32.88 22.09 32.51
C ASP A 7 -32.30 20.67 32.34
N ILE A 8 -33.11 19.63 32.57
CA ILE A 8 -32.73 18.23 32.34
C ILE A 8 -32.47 17.98 30.85
N LEU A 9 -33.31 18.51 29.96
CA LEU A 9 -33.13 18.38 28.51
C LEU A 9 -31.83 19.06 28.05
N LYS A 10 -31.54 20.27 28.54
CA LYS A 10 -30.30 21.00 28.23
C LYS A 10 -29.06 20.22 28.68
N ILE A 11 -29.10 19.66 29.88
CA ILE A 11 -28.02 18.83 30.43
C ILE A 11 -27.83 17.56 29.60
N GLY A 12 -28.93 16.91 29.20
CA GLY A 12 -28.88 15.72 28.35
C GLY A 12 -28.25 16.00 26.98
N ILE A 13 -28.63 17.10 26.33
CA ILE A 13 -28.05 17.52 25.04
C ILE A 13 -26.57 17.84 25.19
N PHE A 14 -26.17 18.49 26.28
CA PHE A 14 -24.77 18.79 26.56
C PHE A 14 -23.94 17.52 26.76
N LEU A 15 -24.45 16.55 27.51
CA LEU A 15 -23.82 15.24 27.70
C LEU A 15 -23.72 14.43 26.40
N LEU A 16 -24.75 14.49 25.55
CA LEU A 16 -24.70 13.86 24.22
C LEU A 16 -23.61 14.47 23.33
N GLY A 17 -23.45 15.79 23.38
CA GLY A 17 -22.38 16.48 22.66
C GLY A 17 -20.99 16.03 23.11
N ILE A 18 -20.76 15.94 24.43
CA ILE A 18 -19.49 15.47 25.00
C ILE A 18 -19.22 14.01 24.62
N SER A 19 -20.23 13.15 24.73
CA SER A 19 -20.13 11.75 24.34
C SER A 19 -19.74 11.60 22.88
N ALA A 20 -20.43 12.31 21.97
CA ALA A 20 -20.13 12.29 20.54
C ALA A 20 -18.69 12.77 20.24
N LEU A 21 -18.22 13.79 20.96
CA LEU A 21 -16.85 14.30 20.80
C LEU A 21 -15.80 13.27 21.23
N ILE A 22 -16.02 12.55 22.34
CA ILE A 22 -15.14 11.47 22.79
C ILE A 22 -15.11 10.34 21.75
N PHE A 23 -16.26 9.92 21.22
CA PHE A 23 -16.32 8.90 20.18
C PHE A 23 -15.60 9.33 18.89
N ALA A 24 -15.72 10.59 18.48
CA ALA A 24 -15.03 11.11 17.31
C ALA A 24 -13.50 11.07 17.47
N VAL A 25 -12.98 11.40 18.66
CA VAL A 25 -11.54 11.34 18.97
C VAL A 25 -11.04 9.90 18.96
N ILE A 26 -11.78 8.97 19.57
CA ILE A 26 -11.42 7.55 19.57
C ILE A 26 -11.42 7.01 18.14
N ALA A 27 -12.50 7.24 17.38
CA ALA A 27 -12.63 6.76 16.01
C ALA A 27 -11.51 7.30 15.11
N THR A 28 -11.19 8.60 15.21
CA THR A 28 -10.08 9.19 14.45
C THR A 28 -8.74 8.61 14.87
N HIS A 29 -8.47 8.44 16.17
CA HIS A 29 -7.24 7.79 16.63
C HIS A 29 -7.08 6.38 16.08
N TRP A 30 -8.13 5.55 16.12
CA TRP A 30 -8.11 4.21 15.54
C TRP A 30 -7.97 4.25 14.01
N TYR A 31 -8.67 5.14 13.33
CA TYR A 31 -8.52 5.35 11.89
C TYR A 31 -7.09 5.67 11.52
N TYR A 32 -6.45 6.61 12.20
CA TYR A 32 -5.05 6.96 11.97
C TYR A 32 -4.08 5.83 12.35
N LYS A 33 -4.33 5.11 13.44
CA LYS A 33 -3.51 3.97 13.85
C LYS A 33 -3.57 2.85 12.82
N LEU A 34 -4.77 2.45 12.38
CA LEU A 34 -4.98 1.46 11.32
C LEU A 34 -4.35 1.95 10.01
N ASN A 35 -4.57 3.20 9.61
CA ASN A 35 -3.95 3.71 8.38
C ASN A 35 -2.42 3.75 8.47
N ARG A 36 -1.83 4.02 9.64
CA ARG A 36 -0.38 3.92 9.83
C ARG A 36 0.10 2.49 9.70
N GLU A 37 -0.55 1.55 10.38
CA GLU A 37 -0.18 0.14 10.38
C GLU A 37 -0.33 -0.51 8.98
N TYR A 38 -1.29 -0.05 8.17
CA TYR A 38 -1.44 -0.49 6.77
C TYR A 38 -0.62 0.31 5.74
N ARG A 39 -0.29 1.59 6.00
CA ARG A 39 0.55 2.40 5.08
C ARG A 39 2.04 2.25 5.32
N GLU A 40 2.45 1.92 6.53
CA GLU A 40 3.84 1.59 6.83
C GLU A 40 4.09 0.12 6.45
N ILE A 41 4.15 -0.15 5.14
CA ILE A 41 5.11 -1.15 4.68
C ILE A 41 6.46 -0.54 5.05
N PRO A 42 7.11 -1.01 6.13
CA PRO A 42 8.24 -0.31 6.72
C PRO A 42 9.34 -0.21 5.69
N SER A 43 9.90 0.99 5.48
CA SER A 43 11.23 1.15 4.89
C SER A 43 11.51 0.31 3.64
N ALA A 44 10.51 0.10 2.77
CA ALA A 44 10.71 -0.74 1.61
C ALA A 44 11.82 -0.11 0.78
N GLN A 45 12.97 -0.78 0.65
CA GLN A 45 14.12 -0.24 -0.08
C GLN A 45 13.80 -0.07 -1.57
N PHE A 46 12.76 -0.75 -2.05
CA PHE A 46 12.24 -0.63 -3.39
C PHE A 46 10.74 -0.93 -3.45
N PHE A 47 10.11 -0.47 -4.52
CA PHE A 47 8.77 -0.82 -4.93
C PHE A 47 8.84 -1.46 -6.32
N SER A 48 7.90 -2.35 -6.63
CA SER A 48 7.80 -2.93 -7.95
C SER A 48 6.34 -3.05 -8.37
N TYR A 49 6.07 -2.75 -9.62
CA TYR A 49 4.74 -2.85 -10.22
C TYR A 49 4.86 -3.29 -11.67
N CYS A 50 3.77 -3.83 -12.21
CA CYS A 50 3.72 -4.24 -13.59
C CYS A 50 2.94 -3.23 -14.44
N ASN A 51 3.44 -2.97 -15.64
CA ASN A 51 2.76 -2.28 -16.71
C ASN A 51 2.77 -3.19 -17.94
N LYS A 52 1.62 -3.81 -18.25
CA LYS A 52 1.48 -4.85 -19.28
C LYS A 52 2.39 -6.05 -19.04
N ASP A 53 3.42 -6.24 -19.85
CA ASP A 53 4.42 -7.31 -19.82
C ASP A 53 5.80 -6.81 -19.32
N VAL A 54 5.82 -5.65 -18.67
CA VAL A 54 7.04 -5.03 -18.14
C VAL A 54 6.89 -4.78 -16.66
N ILE A 55 7.82 -5.31 -15.88
CA ILE A 55 7.97 -4.99 -14.46
C ILE A 55 8.88 -3.78 -14.33
N ILE A 56 8.41 -2.78 -13.60
CA ILE A 56 9.16 -1.58 -13.25
C ILE A 56 9.57 -1.70 -11.80
N ILE A 57 10.86 -1.54 -11.53
CA ILE A 57 11.46 -1.65 -10.19
C ILE A 57 11.97 -0.26 -9.80
N SER A 58 11.31 0.37 -8.84
CA SER A 58 11.66 1.70 -8.33
C SER A 58 12.46 1.59 -7.05
N ALA A 59 13.71 2.04 -7.09
CA ALA A 59 14.66 1.92 -5.98
C ALA A 59 14.69 3.19 -5.11
N TYR A 60 14.39 3.06 -3.82
CA TYR A 60 14.49 4.16 -2.84
C TYR A 60 15.85 4.21 -2.13
N THR A 61 16.64 3.14 -2.26
CA THR A 61 18.05 3.04 -1.87
C THR A 61 18.82 2.32 -2.98
N ASP A 62 20.16 2.27 -2.89
CA ASP A 62 20.92 1.42 -3.82
C ASP A 62 20.57 -0.06 -3.58
N LEU A 63 20.19 -0.76 -4.65
CA LEU A 63 19.87 -2.18 -4.64
C LEU A 63 20.97 -2.93 -5.38
N LYS A 64 21.46 -4.04 -4.81
CA LYS A 64 22.50 -4.88 -5.41
C LYS A 64 21.96 -6.27 -5.70
N ASP A 65 22.49 -6.89 -6.75
CA ASP A 65 22.18 -8.27 -7.13
C ASP A 65 20.67 -8.53 -7.27
N VAL A 66 19.98 -7.59 -7.94
CA VAL A 66 18.53 -7.65 -8.11
C VAL A 66 18.19 -8.73 -9.12
N LYS A 67 17.25 -9.60 -8.78
CA LYS A 67 16.75 -10.66 -9.65
C LYS A 67 15.24 -10.61 -9.74
N VAL A 68 14.73 -10.77 -10.94
CA VAL A 68 13.30 -10.99 -11.17
C VAL A 68 13.13 -12.46 -11.49
N LEU A 69 12.39 -13.17 -10.65
CA LEU A 69 12.12 -14.60 -10.80
C LEU A 69 10.69 -14.82 -11.27
N ASP A 70 10.47 -15.87 -12.05
CA ASP A 70 9.13 -16.36 -12.34
C ASP A 70 8.57 -17.27 -11.22
N GLU A 71 7.33 -17.73 -11.40
CA GLU A 71 6.65 -18.67 -10.50
C GLU A 71 7.37 -20.01 -10.29
N ASN A 72 8.23 -20.41 -11.23
CA ASN A 72 9.03 -21.63 -11.16
C ASN A 72 10.44 -21.37 -10.57
N GLY A 73 10.75 -20.12 -10.19
CA GLY A 73 12.05 -19.71 -9.67
C GLY A 73 13.12 -19.45 -10.74
N ASN A 74 12.79 -19.46 -12.02
CA ASN A 74 13.72 -19.13 -13.09
C ASN A 74 13.97 -17.62 -13.12
N THR A 75 15.22 -17.22 -13.36
CA THR A 75 15.57 -15.81 -13.50
C THR A 75 15.12 -15.28 -14.86
N VAL A 76 14.30 -14.24 -14.84
CA VAL A 76 13.79 -13.52 -16.02
C VAL A 76 14.74 -12.37 -16.37
N CYS A 77 15.10 -11.54 -15.39
CA CYS A 77 16.07 -10.47 -15.51
C CYS A 77 16.95 -10.41 -14.26
N SER A 78 18.15 -9.86 -14.42
CA SER A 78 19.05 -9.56 -13.31
C SER A 78 19.75 -8.22 -13.52
N PHE A 79 19.99 -7.50 -12.43
CA PHE A 79 20.70 -6.23 -12.41
C PHE A 79 21.72 -6.25 -11.29
N ASP A 80 22.98 -5.94 -11.59
CA ASP A 80 24.05 -5.92 -10.58
C ASP A 80 23.84 -4.78 -9.58
N LEU A 81 23.38 -3.62 -10.07
CA LEU A 81 23.11 -2.43 -9.27
C LEU A 81 21.95 -1.63 -9.87
N ILE A 82 20.95 -1.33 -9.04
CA ILE A 82 19.95 -0.29 -9.32
C ILE A 82 20.23 0.86 -8.35
N ARG A 83 20.54 2.04 -8.87
CA ARG A 83 20.91 3.19 -8.03
C ARG A 83 19.68 3.74 -7.30
N LYS A 84 19.92 4.34 -6.14
CA LYS A 84 18.92 5.09 -5.40
C LYS A 84 18.25 6.14 -6.30
N ASN A 85 16.93 6.24 -6.16
CA ASN A 85 16.06 7.15 -6.91
C ASN A 85 16.10 6.91 -8.43
N SER A 86 16.27 5.66 -8.84
CA SER A 86 16.19 5.27 -10.25
C SER A 86 15.23 4.09 -10.43
N ASP A 87 14.76 3.96 -11.67
CA ASP A 87 13.89 2.88 -12.09
C ASP A 87 14.64 2.00 -13.08
N GLU A 88 14.44 0.69 -12.97
CA GLU A 88 14.85 -0.28 -13.99
C GLU A 88 13.65 -1.09 -14.49
N ILE A 89 13.77 -1.56 -15.73
CA ILE A 89 12.69 -2.26 -16.42
C ILE A 89 13.09 -3.71 -16.73
N CYS A 90 12.22 -4.64 -16.37
CA CYS A 90 12.35 -6.06 -16.72
C CYS A 90 11.17 -6.48 -17.57
N LYS A 91 11.43 -6.84 -18.84
CA LYS A 91 10.42 -7.38 -19.73
C LYS A 91 10.21 -8.86 -19.45
N THR A 92 8.99 -9.25 -19.11
CA THR A 92 8.66 -10.63 -18.73
C THR A 92 8.21 -11.49 -19.89
N ASN A 93 7.78 -10.88 -21.00
CA ASN A 93 7.19 -11.52 -22.18
C ASN A 93 5.93 -12.37 -21.90
N ARG A 94 5.42 -12.36 -20.67
CA ARG A 94 4.20 -13.07 -20.27
C ARG A 94 3.55 -12.43 -19.04
N TYR A 95 2.25 -12.66 -18.92
CA TYR A 95 1.47 -12.33 -17.73
C TYR A 95 1.64 -13.41 -16.67
N GLY A 96 1.46 -13.04 -15.40
CA GLY A 96 1.64 -13.94 -14.27
C GLY A 96 2.23 -13.28 -13.04
N VAL A 97 2.66 -14.10 -12.09
CA VAL A 97 3.27 -13.66 -10.84
C VAL A 97 4.79 -13.75 -10.95
N PHE A 98 5.46 -12.68 -10.55
CA PHE A 98 6.91 -12.59 -10.54
C PHE A 98 7.40 -12.16 -9.15
N LEU A 99 8.61 -12.57 -8.81
CA LEU A 99 9.24 -12.23 -7.54
C LEU A 99 10.49 -11.38 -7.80
N VAL A 100 10.47 -10.13 -7.35
CA VAL A 100 11.65 -9.26 -7.34
C VAL A 100 12.42 -9.48 -6.06
N VAL A 101 13.69 -9.83 -6.17
CA VAL A 101 14.58 -10.19 -5.07
C VAL A 101 15.79 -9.26 -5.09
N SER A 102 16.17 -8.71 -3.95
CA SER A 102 17.39 -7.90 -3.78
C SER A 102 17.96 -8.15 -2.40
N GLY A 103 19.10 -8.84 -2.31
CA GLY A 103 19.64 -9.32 -1.04
C GLY A 103 18.63 -10.17 -0.25
N GLY A 104 18.27 -9.72 0.95
CA GLY A 104 17.25 -10.37 1.79
C GLY A 104 15.80 -9.95 1.50
N LEU A 105 15.58 -8.96 0.64
CA LEU A 105 14.26 -8.41 0.35
C LEU A 105 13.60 -9.14 -0.82
N LYS A 106 12.31 -9.43 -0.68
CA LYS A 106 11.48 -10.12 -1.68
C LYS A 106 10.16 -9.40 -1.84
N LYS A 107 9.75 -9.11 -3.09
CA LYS A 107 8.48 -8.45 -3.42
C LYS A 107 7.80 -9.15 -4.58
N ALA A 108 6.58 -9.64 -4.37
CA ALA A 108 5.76 -10.20 -5.44
C ALA A 108 5.16 -9.07 -6.29
N THR A 109 5.18 -9.25 -7.61
CA THR A 109 4.63 -8.34 -8.61
C THR A 109 3.75 -9.15 -9.56
N ILE A 110 2.51 -8.71 -9.77
CA ILE A 110 1.56 -9.40 -10.64
C ILE A 110 1.42 -8.60 -11.93
N CYS A 111 1.64 -9.26 -13.06
CA CYS A 111 1.37 -8.74 -14.39
C CYS A 111 0.07 -9.34 -14.89
N GLU A 112 -1.01 -8.54 -14.90
CA GLU A 112 -2.31 -8.95 -15.39
C GLU A 112 -2.52 -8.50 -16.83
N ASN A 113 -3.15 -9.34 -17.65
CA ASN A 113 -3.67 -8.90 -18.93
C ASN A 113 -4.97 -8.15 -18.67
N ILE A 114 -4.88 -6.84 -18.49
CA ILE A 114 -6.07 -5.98 -18.49
C ILE A 114 -6.57 -5.92 -19.93
N VAL A 115 -7.40 -6.89 -20.31
CA VAL A 115 -8.25 -6.77 -21.48
C VAL A 115 -9.17 -5.58 -21.19
N LYS A 116 -8.83 -4.39 -21.72
CA LYS A 116 -9.75 -3.25 -21.68
C LYS A 116 -11.06 -3.73 -22.30
N PRO A 117 -12.20 -3.71 -21.58
CA PRO A 117 -13.47 -3.92 -22.24
C PRO A 117 -13.59 -2.86 -23.34
N LEU A 118 -13.86 -3.31 -24.57
CA LEU A 118 -14.10 -2.44 -25.69
C LEU A 118 -15.27 -1.51 -25.30
N PRO A 119 -15.16 -0.18 -25.43
CA PRO A 119 -16.34 0.68 -25.28
C PRO A 119 -17.39 0.19 -26.28
N GLN A 120 -18.55 -0.24 -25.76
CA GLN A 120 -19.73 -0.58 -26.55
C GLN A 120 -20.33 0.68 -27.16
#